data_AF-A0A922ZYM9-F1
#
_entry.id   AF-A0A922ZYM9-F1
#
_cell.length_a   1.000
_cell.length_b   1.000
_cell.length_c   1.000
_cell.angle_alpha   90.00
_cell.angle_beta   90.00
_cell.angle_gamma   90.00
#
_symmetry.space_group_name_H-M   'P 1'
#
loop_
_entity.id
_entity.type
_entity.pdbx_description
1 polymer ?
#
loop_
_entity_poly.entity_id
_entity_poly.type
_entity_poly.pdbx_seq_one_letter_code
_entity_poly.pdbx_strand_id
1 'polypeptide(L)'
;MDRCSDQGRASKNQMKTKGWLLLAFGSACIVLSVWGQLGGKKHRFSETECGLCHLDAKNDPHSLKTLSSDKCEGCHVDRRSTLSHPFNIIPEGTIPVDMPLVDGKLTCVTCHFTHPFSIRNPILGFYLLRRPGKGVSFCSVCHRIDAKGHILFENVHHGSFRETDREQTLDEYTLQCIECHDRQIDRSMRSLGAGNWLHRAIDLNHPVGVSYQQAANHKSQDFHPQATLPSEIRLYNGKIGCGTCHNVYSKEKYMLAIGNRRSGLCLQCHIK
;
A
#
# COMPACT_ATOMS: atom_id res chain seq x y z
N MET A 1 69.04 -43.44 -29.40
CA MET A 1 67.81 -44.03 -28.85
C MET A 1 68.06 -44.21 -27.36
N ASP A 2 67.51 -43.33 -26.52
CA ASP A 2 67.08 -43.71 -25.17
C ASP A 2 66.19 -42.62 -24.54
N ARG A 3 65.38 -43.12 -23.62
CA ARG A 3 64.12 -42.65 -23.01
C ARG A 3 64.23 -41.48 -22.00
N CYS A 4 63.20 -40.61 -22.07
CA CYS A 4 62.20 -40.33 -21.00
C CYS A 4 62.43 -39.27 -19.90
N SER A 5 61.30 -38.60 -19.62
CA SER A 5 60.83 -37.97 -18.37
C SER A 5 61.16 -36.50 -18.09
N ASP A 6 60.20 -35.59 -18.36
CA ASP A 6 59.63 -34.73 -17.30
C ASP A 6 58.32 -34.06 -17.75
N GLN A 7 57.18 -34.52 -17.24
CA GLN A 7 55.90 -33.79 -17.26
C GLN A 7 55.30 -33.86 -15.86
N GLY A 8 55.23 -32.74 -15.14
CA GLY A 8 54.44 -32.69 -13.92
C GLY A 8 54.74 -31.54 -12.96
N ARG A 9 54.48 -30.28 -13.33
CA ARG A 9 54.24 -29.22 -12.32
C ARG A 9 53.62 -27.93 -12.88
N ALA A 10 52.40 -28.02 -13.40
CA ALA A 10 51.54 -26.85 -13.53
C ALA A 10 50.15 -27.21 -12.99
N SER A 11 49.43 -26.22 -12.44
CA SER A 11 48.01 -26.31 -12.03
C SER A 11 47.66 -26.73 -10.59
N LYS A 12 48.20 -26.02 -9.58
CA LYS A 12 47.49 -25.92 -8.27
C LYS A 12 47.39 -24.51 -7.68
N ASN A 13 48.30 -23.59 -8.03
CA ASN A 13 48.28 -22.23 -7.46
C ASN A 13 47.37 -21.21 -8.18
N GLN A 14 47.00 -21.43 -9.45
CA GLN A 14 46.14 -20.48 -10.18
C GLN A 14 44.64 -20.61 -9.87
N MET A 15 44.18 -21.71 -9.26
CA MET A 15 42.76 -21.89 -8.93
C MET A 15 42.35 -21.28 -7.58
N LYS A 16 43.27 -21.18 -6.61
CA LYS A 16 42.96 -20.65 -5.27
C LYS A 16 42.75 -19.13 -5.26
N THR A 17 43.50 -18.39 -6.09
CA THR A 17 43.41 -16.92 -6.17
C THR A 17 42.17 -16.44 -6.92
N LYS A 18 41.69 -17.19 -7.92
CA LYS A 18 40.44 -16.86 -8.65
C LYS A 18 39.18 -17.08 -7.79
N GLY A 19 39.17 -18.07 -6.90
CA GLY A 19 38.04 -18.32 -6.00
C GLY A 19 37.82 -17.25 -4.94
N TRP A 20 38.90 -16.67 -4.41
CA TRP A 20 38.82 -15.59 -3.40
C TRP A 20 38.36 -14.25 -3.99
N LEU A 21 38.79 -13.92 -5.21
CA LEU A 21 38.37 -12.70 -5.90
C LEU A 21 36.87 -12.72 -6.28
N LEU A 22 36.34 -13.89 -6.68
CA LEU A 22 34.92 -14.05 -6.99
C LEU A 22 34.02 -14.00 -5.73
N LEU A 23 34.48 -14.55 -4.60
CA LEU A 23 33.76 -14.45 -3.33
C LEU A 23 33.76 -13.02 -2.77
N ALA A 24 34.87 -12.28 -2.89
CA ALA A 24 34.95 -10.89 -2.46
C ALA A 24 34.07 -9.96 -3.31
N PHE A 25 34.05 -10.14 -4.65
CA PHE A 25 33.18 -9.37 -5.55
C PHE A 25 31.69 -9.71 -5.36
N GLY A 26 31.35 -11.00 -5.21
CA GLY A 26 29.97 -11.42 -4.94
C GLY A 26 29.43 -10.87 -3.61
N SER A 27 30.25 -10.86 -2.57
CA SER A 27 29.89 -10.31 -1.25
C SER A 27 29.72 -8.79 -1.29
N ALA A 28 30.59 -8.07 -1.99
CA ALA A 28 30.49 -6.61 -2.15
C ALA A 28 29.24 -6.20 -2.95
N CYS A 29 28.89 -6.95 -4.00
CA CYS A 29 27.68 -6.71 -4.78
C CYS A 29 26.40 -7.01 -3.97
N ILE A 30 26.39 -8.05 -3.14
CA ILE A 30 25.25 -8.36 -2.26
C ILE A 30 25.08 -7.26 -1.19
N VAL A 31 26.16 -6.80 -0.58
CA VAL A 31 26.12 -5.69 0.39
C VAL A 31 25.64 -4.39 -0.28
N LEU A 32 26.14 -4.05 -1.47
CA LEU A 32 25.69 -2.86 -2.22
C LEU A 32 24.22 -2.96 -2.66
N SER A 33 23.74 -4.16 -3.04
CA SER A 33 22.35 -4.40 -3.45
C SER A 33 21.39 -4.31 -2.25
N VAL A 34 21.79 -4.83 -1.09
CA VAL A 34 21.03 -4.72 0.16
C VAL A 34 20.95 -3.26 0.62
N TRP A 35 22.03 -2.48 0.47
CA TRP A 35 22.03 -1.05 0.79
C TRP A 35 21.20 -0.22 -0.21
N GLY A 36 21.21 -0.57 -1.49
CA GLY A 36 20.41 0.09 -2.53
C GLY A 36 18.89 -0.10 -2.35
N GLN A 37 18.45 -1.25 -1.83
CA GLN A 37 17.03 -1.55 -1.63
C GLN A 37 16.44 -1.02 -0.31
N LEU A 38 17.26 -0.77 0.71
CA LEU A 38 16.81 -0.25 2.00
C LEU A 38 16.60 1.27 2.02
N GLY A 39 17.05 1.99 0.98
CA GLY A 39 17.21 3.44 0.98
C GLY A 39 16.44 4.22 -0.08
N GLY A 40 15.25 3.77 -0.51
CA GLY A 40 14.38 4.58 -1.37
C GLY A 40 14.19 5.98 -0.77
N LYS A 41 14.80 7.00 -1.38
CA LYS A 41 14.84 8.40 -0.91
C LYS A 41 13.40 8.95 -0.88
N LYS A 42 12.76 8.96 0.29
CA LYS A 42 11.30 9.12 0.37
C LYS A 42 10.77 10.48 -0.07
N HIS A 43 11.52 11.57 0.13
CA HIS A 43 11.31 12.88 -0.51
C HIS A 43 12.63 13.66 -0.50
N ARG A 44 13.42 13.60 -1.58
CA ARG A 44 14.60 14.48 -1.78
C ARG A 44 14.28 15.41 -2.95
N PHE A 45 13.73 16.57 -2.63
CA PHE A 45 13.43 17.61 -3.60
C PHE A 45 14.73 18.26 -4.08
N SER A 46 14.83 18.47 -5.39
CA SER A 46 15.83 19.32 -6.02
C SER A 46 15.56 20.80 -5.72
N GLU A 47 16.56 21.67 -5.95
CA GLU A 47 16.44 23.10 -5.70
C GLU A 47 15.26 23.74 -6.48
N THR A 48 14.97 23.24 -7.68
CA THR A 48 13.84 23.70 -8.49
C THR A 48 12.49 23.21 -7.98
N GLU A 49 12.44 22.03 -7.36
CA GLU A 49 11.21 21.45 -6.79
C GLU A 49 10.80 22.10 -5.47
N CYS A 50 11.72 22.74 -4.74
CA CYS A 50 11.39 23.51 -3.55
C CYS A 50 10.36 24.61 -3.85
N GLY A 51 10.45 25.22 -5.04
CA GLY A 51 9.51 26.24 -5.52
C GLY A 51 8.10 25.73 -5.83
N LEU A 52 7.85 24.41 -5.79
CA LEU A 52 6.49 23.86 -5.93
C LEU A 52 5.61 24.20 -4.71
N CYS A 53 6.24 24.24 -3.53
CA CYS A 53 5.56 24.44 -2.25
C CYS A 53 5.96 25.76 -1.58
N HIS A 54 7.18 26.24 -1.80
CA HIS A 54 7.68 27.47 -1.17
C HIS A 54 7.62 28.66 -2.13
N LEU A 55 7.45 29.87 -1.58
CA LEU A 55 7.61 31.12 -2.35
C LEU A 55 9.09 31.45 -2.52
N ASP A 56 9.87 31.32 -1.46
CA ASP A 56 11.33 31.45 -1.46
C ASP A 56 11.95 30.46 -0.48
N ALA A 57 12.18 29.22 -0.91
CA ALA A 57 12.77 28.20 -0.05
C ALA A 57 14.19 28.52 0.44
N LYS A 58 14.92 29.43 -0.24
CA LYS A 58 16.32 29.71 0.06
C LYS A 58 16.46 30.75 1.16
N ASN A 59 15.70 31.84 1.08
CA ASN A 59 15.80 32.94 2.03
C ASN A 59 14.68 32.94 3.07
N ASP A 60 13.52 32.34 2.77
CA ASP A 60 12.41 32.17 3.71
C ASP A 60 11.76 30.78 3.60
N PRO A 61 12.35 29.75 4.22
CA PRO A 61 11.81 28.38 4.20
C PRO A 61 10.39 28.25 4.80
N HIS A 62 9.89 29.25 5.51
CA HIS A 62 8.53 29.26 6.06
C HIS A 62 7.52 29.90 5.09
N SER A 63 7.98 30.59 4.05
CA SER A 63 7.13 31.12 2.99
C SER A 63 6.55 29.98 2.15
N LEU A 64 5.25 29.72 2.33
CA LEU A 64 4.56 28.64 1.64
C LEU A 64 3.56 29.21 0.64
N LYS A 65 3.58 28.66 -0.57
CA LYS A 65 2.40 28.67 -1.44
C LYS A 65 1.35 27.85 -0.70
N THR A 66 0.12 28.34 -0.60
CA THR A 66 -0.97 27.69 0.13
C THR A 66 -0.85 26.17 0.04
N LEU A 67 -0.66 25.50 1.18
CA LEU A 67 -0.41 24.06 1.26
C LEU A 67 -1.71 23.30 0.95
N SER A 68 -2.13 23.29 -0.32
CA SER A 68 -3.23 22.43 -0.76
C SER A 68 -2.71 21.03 -1.06
N SER A 69 -3.54 20.02 -0.77
CA SER A 69 -3.20 18.63 -1.08
C SER A 69 -2.95 18.40 -2.58
N ASP A 70 -3.44 19.30 -3.45
CA ASP A 70 -3.23 19.26 -4.90
C ASP A 70 -1.74 19.25 -5.29
N LYS A 71 -0.87 19.89 -4.50
CA LYS A 71 0.58 19.85 -4.72
C LYS A 71 1.16 18.46 -4.47
N CYS A 72 0.62 17.75 -3.48
CA CYS A 72 1.00 16.37 -3.19
C CYS A 72 0.49 15.44 -4.30
N GLU A 73 -0.76 15.63 -4.75
CA GLU A 73 -1.38 14.84 -5.82
C GLU A 73 -0.67 14.94 -7.17
N GLY A 74 0.02 16.05 -7.44
CA GLY A 74 0.82 16.22 -8.67
C GLY A 74 1.87 15.12 -8.86
N CYS A 75 2.39 14.57 -7.76
CA CYS A 75 3.33 13.44 -7.79
C CYS A 75 2.71 12.14 -7.22
N HIS A 76 1.75 12.24 -6.30
CA HIS A 76 1.07 11.10 -5.66
C HIS A 76 -0.30 10.85 -6.29
N VAL A 77 -0.34 10.69 -7.61
CA VAL A 77 -1.58 10.64 -8.39
C VAL A 77 -2.53 9.53 -7.96
N ASP A 78 -1.98 8.41 -7.49
CA ASP A 78 -2.74 7.23 -7.06
C ASP A 78 -3.55 7.46 -5.78
N ARG A 79 -3.21 8.49 -4.98
CA ARG A 79 -3.91 8.77 -3.72
C ARG A 79 -5.29 9.37 -3.92
N ARG A 80 -5.57 9.90 -5.12
CA ARG A 80 -6.90 10.40 -5.50
C ARG A 80 -7.95 9.29 -5.57
N SER A 81 -7.54 8.04 -5.81
CA SER A 81 -8.46 6.91 -6.00
C SER A 81 -8.64 6.05 -4.74
N THR A 82 -7.77 6.20 -3.73
CA THR A 82 -7.81 5.41 -2.50
C THR A 82 -8.84 5.94 -1.51
N LEU A 83 -9.81 5.11 -1.11
CA LEU A 83 -10.84 5.47 -0.14
C LEU A 83 -10.37 5.36 1.32
N SER A 84 -9.17 4.87 1.58
CA SER A 84 -8.69 4.60 2.95
C SER A 84 -7.94 5.79 3.57
N HIS A 85 -7.59 6.79 2.75
CA HIS A 85 -6.81 7.95 3.15
C HIS A 85 -7.55 9.22 2.74
N PRO A 86 -8.60 9.62 3.49
CA PRO A 86 -9.35 10.81 3.16
C PRO A 86 -8.48 12.03 3.46
N PHE A 87 -8.49 12.99 2.55
CA PHE A 87 -7.82 14.26 2.74
C PHE A 87 -8.70 15.36 2.15
N ASN A 88 -8.38 16.61 2.48
CA ASN A 88 -9.22 17.78 2.24
C ASN A 88 -10.61 17.69 2.91
N ILE A 89 -10.73 16.92 3.99
CA ILE A 89 -11.96 16.77 4.77
C ILE A 89 -11.88 17.56 6.07
N ILE A 90 -13.00 18.11 6.53
CA ILE A 90 -13.10 18.71 7.86
C ILE A 90 -13.37 17.56 8.86
N PRO A 91 -12.47 17.31 9.83
CA PRO A 91 -12.68 16.24 10.78
C PRO A 91 -13.79 16.59 11.78
N GLU A 92 -14.58 15.59 12.17
CA GLU A 92 -15.47 15.67 13.31
C GLU A 92 -14.74 15.14 14.55
N GLY A 93 -14.41 16.02 15.50
CA GLY A 93 -13.77 15.65 16.77
C GLY A 93 -12.43 16.34 17.04
N THR A 94 -11.75 15.89 18.10
CA THR A 94 -10.48 16.47 18.53
C THR A 94 -9.32 15.86 17.78
N ILE A 95 -8.54 16.69 17.10
CA ILE A 95 -7.30 16.29 16.43
C ILE A 95 -6.12 16.57 17.36
N PRO A 96 -5.15 15.64 17.49
CA PRO A 96 -3.97 15.87 18.29
C PRO A 96 -3.17 17.09 17.83
N VAL A 97 -2.58 17.81 18.79
CA VAL A 97 -1.86 19.06 18.54
C VAL A 97 -0.65 18.91 17.60
N ASP A 98 -0.03 17.73 17.54
CA ASP A 98 1.10 17.40 16.67
C ASP A 98 0.69 17.01 15.24
N MET A 99 -0.61 16.96 14.96
CA MET A 99 -1.20 16.63 13.66
C MET A 99 -1.94 17.84 13.09
N PRO A 100 -1.23 18.76 12.41
CA PRO A 100 -1.79 20.05 12.03
C PRO A 100 -2.85 19.91 10.94
N LEU A 101 -3.91 20.72 11.05
CA LEU A 101 -4.86 20.94 9.98
C LEU A 101 -4.39 22.08 9.08
N VAL A 102 -4.72 22.03 7.80
CA VAL A 102 -4.55 23.16 6.88
C VAL A 102 -5.93 23.69 6.54
N ASP A 103 -6.18 24.96 6.83
CA ASP A 103 -7.50 25.60 6.68
C ASP A 103 -8.64 24.80 7.34
N GLY A 104 -8.37 24.23 8.51
CA GLY A 104 -9.31 23.40 9.27
C GLY A 104 -9.57 22.01 8.69
N LYS A 105 -8.83 21.60 7.66
CA LYS A 105 -8.98 20.29 7.00
C LYS A 105 -7.83 19.34 7.32
N LEU A 106 -8.14 18.04 7.40
CA LEU A 106 -7.16 16.96 7.35
C LEU A 106 -6.55 16.94 5.95
N THR A 107 -5.23 17.08 5.84
CA THR A 107 -4.49 17.04 4.58
C THR A 107 -3.31 16.07 4.69
N CYS A 108 -2.54 15.91 3.62
CA CYS A 108 -1.37 15.03 3.62
C CYS A 108 -0.38 15.39 4.75
N VAL A 109 -0.21 16.67 5.06
CA VAL A 109 0.74 17.15 6.07
C VAL A 109 0.24 16.98 7.51
N THR A 110 -1.04 16.65 7.70
CA THR A 110 -1.59 16.29 9.00
C THR A 110 -0.95 15.00 9.50
N CYS A 111 -0.82 14.00 8.61
CA CYS A 111 -0.30 12.68 8.96
C CYS A 111 1.18 12.51 8.62
N HIS A 112 1.67 13.18 7.58
CA HIS A 112 3.04 13.05 7.09
C HIS A 112 3.87 14.31 7.35
N PHE A 113 5.18 14.10 7.54
CA PHE A 113 6.17 15.15 7.33
C PHE A 113 6.49 15.26 5.85
N THR A 114 6.54 16.50 5.34
CA THR A 114 6.93 16.79 3.94
C THR A 114 8.44 16.63 3.72
N HIS A 115 9.21 16.88 4.77
CA HIS A 115 10.67 16.76 4.76
C HIS A 115 11.11 15.68 5.74
N PRO A 116 12.16 14.91 5.42
CA PRO A 116 12.83 14.09 6.42
C PRO A 116 13.43 15.04 7.47
N PHE A 117 12.84 15.07 8.67
CA PHE A 117 13.25 15.99 9.72
C PHE A 117 14.73 15.73 10.09
N SER A 118 15.54 16.79 10.25
CA SER A 118 16.96 16.72 10.66
C SER A 118 17.15 16.36 12.15
N ILE A 119 16.12 15.93 12.86
CA ILE A 119 16.24 15.60 14.28
C ILE A 119 16.57 14.11 14.40
N ARG A 120 17.60 13.84 15.20
CA ARG A 120 18.13 12.53 15.64
C ARG A 120 17.06 11.67 16.33
N ASN A 121 15.98 11.34 15.65
CA ASN A 121 14.97 10.43 16.16
C ASN A 121 14.90 9.21 15.22
N PRO A 122 15.54 8.08 15.59
CA PRO A 122 15.54 6.86 14.77
C PRO A 122 14.13 6.25 14.60
N ILE A 123 13.11 6.84 15.23
CA ILE A 123 11.70 6.45 15.17
C ILE A 123 10.94 7.27 14.10
N LEU A 124 11.58 7.65 13.00
CA LEU A 124 10.84 8.16 11.84
C LEU A 124 10.06 6.99 11.23
N GLY A 125 8.74 7.04 11.40
CA GLY A 125 7.83 6.01 10.95
C GLY A 125 7.95 5.73 9.46
N PHE A 126 7.59 4.52 9.05
CA PHE A 126 7.48 4.15 7.63
C PHE A 126 6.73 5.27 6.86
N TYR A 127 7.33 5.78 5.78
CA TYR A 127 6.71 6.79 4.88
C TYR A 127 6.54 8.20 5.48
N LEU A 128 7.45 8.61 6.38
CA LEU A 128 7.44 9.95 6.97
C LEU A 128 6.18 10.26 7.79
N LEU A 129 5.53 9.24 8.36
CA LEU A 129 4.42 9.45 9.28
C LEU A 129 4.88 10.22 10.52
N ARG A 130 4.03 11.14 11.01
CA ARG A 130 4.29 11.93 12.21
C ARG A 130 4.36 11.11 13.49
N ARG A 131 3.65 9.98 13.50
CA ARG A 131 3.62 9.03 14.61
C ARG A 131 4.02 7.63 14.12
N PRO A 132 4.68 6.82 14.97
CA PRO A 132 4.91 5.42 14.66
C PRO A 132 3.58 4.65 14.67
N GLY A 133 3.51 3.58 13.88
CA GLY A 133 2.32 2.75 13.76
C GLY A 133 1.70 2.79 12.36
N LYS A 134 0.85 1.80 12.06
CA LYS A 134 0.07 1.64 10.83
C LYS A 134 -1.29 1.02 11.16
N GLY A 135 -2.22 1.06 10.20
CA GLY A 135 -3.55 0.50 10.36
C GLY A 135 -4.24 0.99 11.63
N VAL A 136 -4.91 0.08 12.35
CA VAL A 136 -5.64 0.37 13.60
C VAL A 136 -4.82 1.21 14.60
N SER A 137 -3.54 0.88 14.81
CA SER A 137 -2.69 1.58 15.78
C SER A 137 -2.45 3.06 15.44
N PHE A 138 -2.48 3.40 14.15
CA PHE A 138 -2.33 4.77 13.69
C PHE A 138 -3.68 5.50 13.69
N CYS A 139 -4.73 4.84 13.20
CA CYS A 139 -6.07 5.43 13.11
C CYS A 139 -6.69 5.70 14.50
N SER A 140 -6.33 4.89 15.52
CA SER A 140 -6.77 5.05 16.91
C SER A 140 -6.34 6.36 17.57
N VAL A 141 -5.39 7.06 16.95
CA VAL A 141 -4.91 8.37 17.40
C VAL A 141 -6.04 9.40 17.41
N CYS A 142 -6.97 9.32 16.45
CA CYS A 142 -8.12 10.20 16.35
C CYS A 142 -9.45 9.46 16.51
N HIS A 143 -9.53 8.20 16.05
CA HIS A 143 -10.77 7.45 16.10
C HIS A 143 -10.89 6.62 17.39
N ARG A 144 -12.10 6.64 17.99
CA ARG A 144 -12.40 5.78 19.15
C ARG A 144 -12.38 4.32 18.74
N ILE A 145 -11.77 3.53 19.62
CA ILE A 145 -11.68 2.09 19.48
C ILE A 145 -12.54 1.40 20.55
N ASP A 146 -13.34 0.43 20.13
CA ASP A 146 -14.15 -0.38 21.05
C ASP A 146 -13.28 -1.32 21.92
N ALA A 147 -13.88 -1.98 22.90
CA ALA A 147 -13.17 -2.93 23.78
C ALA A 147 -12.54 -4.12 23.03
N LYS A 148 -12.88 -4.33 21.75
CA LYS A 148 -12.34 -5.41 20.90
C LYS A 148 -11.22 -4.92 19.98
N GLY A 149 -10.85 -3.65 20.02
CA GLY A 149 -9.77 -3.11 19.19
C GLY A 149 -10.24 -2.61 17.82
N HIS A 150 -11.54 -2.44 17.59
CA HIS A 150 -12.07 -1.88 16.34
C HIS A 150 -12.22 -0.37 16.44
N ILE A 151 -11.78 0.36 15.42
CA ILE A 151 -12.35 1.69 15.17
C ILE A 151 -13.86 1.49 15.09
N LEU A 152 -14.63 2.24 15.89
CA LEU A 152 -16.09 2.11 15.99
C LEU A 152 -16.77 2.34 14.64
N PHE A 153 -16.81 1.25 13.89
CA PHE A 153 -17.49 1.00 12.64
C PHE A 153 -18.21 -0.31 12.91
N GLU A 154 -19.38 -0.22 13.53
CA GLU A 154 -20.08 -1.39 14.05
C GLU A 154 -20.32 -2.43 12.94
N ASN A 155 -19.96 -3.68 13.24
CA ASN A 155 -20.20 -4.90 12.46
C ASN A 155 -19.36 -5.09 11.19
N VAL A 156 -18.09 -5.47 11.37
CA VAL A 156 -17.29 -6.03 10.26
C VAL A 156 -16.82 -7.44 10.60
N HIS A 157 -16.91 -8.31 9.60
CA HIS A 157 -16.99 -9.76 9.68
C HIS A 157 -15.79 -10.44 10.37
N HIS A 158 -16.04 -11.45 11.20
CA HIS A 158 -15.03 -12.46 11.56
C HIS A 158 -14.77 -13.33 10.32
N GLY A 159 -13.65 -13.10 9.65
CA GLY A 159 -13.21 -13.86 8.49
C GLY A 159 -11.69 -13.99 8.45
N SER A 160 -11.19 -14.74 7.48
CA SER A 160 -9.76 -14.92 7.24
C SER A 160 -9.48 -14.85 5.74
N PHE A 161 -8.38 -14.24 5.37
CA PHE A 161 -7.91 -14.22 4.00
C PHE A 161 -7.17 -15.50 3.68
N ARG A 162 -7.53 -16.13 2.56
CA ARG A 162 -6.81 -17.28 2.00
C ARG A 162 -6.26 -16.92 0.63
N GLU A 163 -4.94 -16.75 0.55
CA GLU A 163 -4.21 -16.60 -0.71
C GLU A 163 -4.42 -17.84 -1.59
N THR A 164 -4.71 -17.62 -2.88
CA THR A 164 -4.90 -18.69 -3.87
C THR A 164 -3.99 -18.53 -5.09
N ASP A 165 -3.50 -17.32 -5.36
CA ASP A 165 -2.61 -17.04 -6.47
C ASP A 165 -1.61 -15.95 -6.08
N ARG A 166 -0.35 -16.34 -5.91
CA ARG A 166 0.73 -15.45 -5.45
C ARG A 166 1.26 -14.52 -6.55
N GLU A 167 1.03 -14.85 -7.82
CA GLU A 167 1.52 -14.05 -8.96
C GLU A 167 0.66 -12.80 -9.16
N GLN A 168 -0.61 -12.88 -8.81
CA GLN A 168 -1.55 -11.78 -8.90
C GLN A 168 -1.45 -10.88 -7.66
N THR A 169 -0.74 -9.76 -7.75
CA THR A 169 -0.64 -8.81 -6.63
C THR A 169 -1.99 -8.18 -6.27
N LEU A 170 -2.22 -7.99 -4.97
CA LEU A 170 -3.33 -7.22 -4.42
C LEU A 170 -3.07 -5.72 -4.54
N ASP A 171 -4.16 -4.96 -4.67
CA ASP A 171 -4.09 -3.50 -4.62
C ASP A 171 -3.83 -2.99 -3.19
N GLU A 172 -3.27 -1.79 -3.08
CA GLU A 172 -2.88 -1.23 -1.79
C GLU A 172 -4.06 -1.03 -0.83
N TYR A 173 -5.25 -0.74 -1.35
CA TYR A 173 -6.45 -0.55 -0.52
C TYR A 173 -6.87 -1.88 0.10
N THR A 174 -6.93 -2.97 -0.68
CA THR A 174 -7.20 -4.32 -0.17
C THR A 174 -6.17 -4.76 0.87
N LEU A 175 -4.87 -4.47 0.64
CA LEU A 175 -3.83 -4.79 1.62
C LEU A 175 -4.05 -4.08 2.96
N GLN A 176 -4.50 -2.83 2.95
CA GLN A 176 -4.79 -2.06 4.17
C GLN A 176 -6.05 -2.56 4.89
N CYS A 177 -7.03 -3.11 4.16
CA CYS A 177 -8.15 -3.80 4.79
C CYS A 177 -7.65 -5.04 5.53
N ILE A 178 -6.86 -5.88 4.85
CA ILE A 178 -6.33 -7.13 5.41
C ILE A 178 -5.43 -6.86 6.62
N GLU A 179 -4.63 -5.78 6.60
CA GLU A 179 -3.80 -5.29 7.73
C GLU A 179 -4.54 -5.28 9.07
N CYS A 180 -5.82 -4.93 9.03
CA CYS A 180 -6.63 -4.79 10.22
C CYS A 180 -7.58 -5.99 10.41
N HIS A 181 -8.09 -6.55 9.32
CA HIS A 181 -9.12 -7.59 9.36
C HIS A 181 -8.57 -9.00 9.51
N ASP A 182 -7.31 -9.26 9.16
CA ASP A 182 -6.68 -10.57 9.33
C ASP A 182 -5.34 -10.48 10.05
N ARG A 183 -5.41 -10.53 11.40
CA ARG A 183 -4.24 -10.46 12.28
C ARG A 183 -3.39 -11.73 12.26
N GLN A 184 -3.80 -12.79 11.55
CA GLN A 184 -3.06 -14.05 11.47
C GLN A 184 -2.05 -14.08 10.32
N ILE A 185 -2.04 -13.05 9.47
CA ILE A 185 -1.03 -12.96 8.40
C ILE A 185 0.29 -12.44 8.98
N ASP A 186 1.19 -13.37 9.29
CA ASP A 186 2.57 -13.12 9.72
C ASP A 186 3.50 -12.72 8.54
N ARG A 187 2.95 -12.52 7.34
CA ARG A 187 3.71 -12.14 6.14
C ARG A 187 3.69 -10.63 5.95
N SER A 188 4.78 -10.09 5.40
CA SER A 188 4.79 -8.73 4.85
C SER A 188 3.68 -8.61 3.81
N MET A 189 2.61 -7.86 4.11
CA MET A 189 1.41 -7.77 3.25
C MET A 189 1.68 -7.29 1.84
N ARG A 190 2.81 -6.59 1.65
CA ARG A 190 3.35 -6.25 0.32
C ARG A 190 3.62 -7.44 -0.61
N SER A 191 3.55 -8.66 -0.10
CA SER A 191 3.80 -9.91 -0.84
C SER A 191 2.58 -10.83 -0.93
N LEU A 192 1.40 -10.38 -0.51
CA LEU A 192 0.17 -11.16 -0.67
C LEU A 192 -0.33 -11.06 -2.12
N GLY A 193 -0.60 -12.23 -2.69
CA GLY A 193 -1.31 -12.35 -3.95
C GLY A 193 -2.83 -12.46 -3.77
N ALA A 194 -3.53 -12.64 -4.90
CA ALA A 194 -4.97 -12.79 -4.98
C ALA A 194 -5.45 -14.00 -4.17
N GLY A 195 -6.69 -13.91 -3.71
CA GLY A 195 -7.23 -14.90 -2.80
C GLY A 195 -8.72 -14.77 -2.59
N ASN A 196 -9.20 -15.49 -1.60
CA ASN A 196 -10.58 -15.43 -1.17
C ASN A 196 -10.64 -14.91 0.24
N TRP A 197 -11.52 -13.94 0.47
CA TRP A 197 -11.94 -13.62 1.81
C TRP A 197 -12.97 -14.64 2.26
N LEU A 198 -12.65 -15.37 3.33
CA LEU A 198 -13.51 -16.42 3.86
C LEU A 198 -14.28 -15.88 5.06
N HIS A 199 -15.59 -15.76 4.91
CA HIS A 199 -16.51 -15.49 6.00
C HIS A 199 -16.89 -16.79 6.71
N ARG A 200 -17.27 -16.71 7.99
CA ARG A 200 -17.84 -17.87 8.71
C ARG A 200 -19.13 -18.40 8.07
N ALA A 201 -19.90 -17.52 7.43
CA ALA A 201 -21.03 -17.90 6.59
C ALA A 201 -20.52 -18.10 5.15
N ILE A 202 -20.53 -19.36 4.70
CA ILE A 202 -19.86 -19.82 3.46
C ILE A 202 -20.40 -19.12 2.20
N ASP A 203 -21.65 -18.69 2.22
CA ASP A 203 -22.39 -18.06 1.13
C ASP A 203 -21.93 -16.63 0.80
N LEU A 204 -21.07 -16.03 1.63
CA LEU A 204 -20.56 -14.67 1.43
C LEU A 204 -19.08 -14.63 1.01
N ASN A 205 -18.43 -15.78 0.84
CA ASN A 205 -17.03 -15.83 0.43
C ASN A 205 -16.85 -15.15 -0.93
N HIS A 206 -15.88 -14.23 -1.02
CA HIS A 206 -15.66 -13.47 -2.25
C HIS A 206 -14.18 -13.38 -2.60
N PRO A 207 -13.85 -13.42 -3.91
CA PRO A 207 -12.49 -13.26 -4.38
C PRO A 207 -12.03 -11.81 -4.25
N VAL A 208 -10.73 -11.62 -4.04
CA VAL A 208 -10.03 -10.33 -4.11
C VAL A 208 -8.72 -10.53 -4.88
N GLY A 209 -8.30 -9.51 -5.63
CA GLY A 209 -7.16 -9.57 -6.54
C GLY A 209 -7.43 -10.25 -7.89
N VAL A 210 -8.66 -10.71 -8.14
CA VAL A 210 -9.03 -11.39 -9.39
C VAL A 210 -9.34 -10.38 -10.49
N SER A 211 -8.82 -10.60 -11.70
CA SER A 211 -9.12 -9.78 -12.87
C SER A 211 -10.59 -9.90 -13.27
N TYR A 212 -11.29 -8.76 -13.26
CA TYR A 212 -12.68 -8.70 -13.68
C TYR A 212 -12.82 -9.03 -15.16
N GLN A 213 -11.96 -8.45 -15.99
CA GLN A 213 -11.99 -8.67 -17.43
C GLN A 213 -11.73 -10.14 -17.80
N GLN A 214 -10.79 -10.82 -17.13
CA GLN A 214 -10.58 -12.24 -17.37
C GLN A 214 -11.80 -13.05 -16.98
N ALA A 215 -12.39 -12.81 -15.79
CA ALA A 215 -13.60 -13.49 -15.36
C ALA A 215 -14.77 -13.26 -16.35
N ALA A 216 -14.98 -12.01 -16.77
CA ALA A 216 -16.01 -11.64 -17.72
C ALA A 216 -15.75 -12.24 -19.12
N ASN A 217 -14.50 -12.34 -19.58
CA ASN A 217 -14.20 -12.97 -20.87
C ASN A 217 -14.41 -14.48 -20.85
N HIS A 218 -14.05 -15.15 -19.75
CA HIS A 218 -14.24 -16.59 -19.59
C HIS A 218 -15.72 -16.97 -19.42
N LYS A 219 -16.54 -16.08 -18.88
CA LYS A 219 -17.97 -16.29 -18.60
C LYS A 219 -18.80 -15.09 -19.03
N SER A 220 -18.73 -14.74 -20.32
CA SER A 220 -19.31 -13.50 -20.84
C SER A 220 -20.81 -13.37 -20.70
N GLN A 221 -21.53 -14.47 -20.49
CA GLN A 221 -22.98 -14.46 -20.23
C GLN A 221 -23.31 -14.21 -18.75
N ASP A 222 -22.34 -14.32 -17.85
CA ASP A 222 -22.57 -14.22 -16.40
C ASP A 222 -22.18 -12.84 -15.84
N PHE A 223 -21.55 -11.97 -16.64
CA PHE A 223 -20.99 -10.69 -16.19
C PHE A 223 -21.34 -9.53 -17.11
N HIS A 224 -21.64 -8.38 -16.49
CA HIS A 224 -21.74 -7.12 -17.19
C HIS A 224 -20.37 -6.66 -17.72
N PRO A 225 -20.30 -6.02 -18.90
CA PRO A 225 -19.05 -5.45 -19.38
C PRO A 225 -18.48 -4.43 -18.39
N GLN A 226 -17.15 -4.38 -18.23
CA GLN A 226 -16.51 -3.45 -17.30
C GLN A 226 -16.91 -1.99 -17.54
N ALA A 227 -17.10 -1.60 -18.80
CA ALA A 227 -17.49 -0.24 -19.18
C ALA A 227 -18.90 0.15 -18.74
N THR A 228 -19.74 -0.80 -18.34
CA THR A 228 -21.11 -0.54 -17.88
C THR A 228 -21.23 -0.55 -16.36
N LEU A 229 -20.15 -0.83 -15.62
CA LEU A 229 -20.16 -0.78 -14.16
C LEU A 229 -20.36 0.67 -13.69
N PRO A 230 -21.19 0.91 -12.67
CA PRO A 230 -21.35 2.25 -12.11
C PRO A 230 -20.06 2.69 -11.40
N SER A 231 -19.86 4.00 -11.27
CA SER A 231 -18.64 4.61 -10.73
C SER A 231 -18.31 4.21 -9.28
N GLU A 232 -19.31 3.75 -8.55
CA GLU A 232 -19.27 3.25 -7.19
C GLU A 232 -18.60 1.86 -7.12
N ILE A 233 -18.71 1.07 -8.20
CA ILE A 233 -18.05 -0.23 -8.34
C ILE A 233 -16.66 -0.02 -8.94
N ARG A 234 -15.70 0.21 -8.05
CA ARG A 234 -14.32 0.51 -8.43
C ARG A 234 -13.52 -0.76 -8.64
N LEU A 235 -12.89 -0.88 -9.80
CA LEU A 235 -11.88 -1.90 -10.06
C LEU A 235 -10.49 -1.31 -9.85
N TYR A 236 -9.62 -2.05 -9.17
CA TYR A 236 -8.26 -1.65 -8.89
C TYR A 236 -7.34 -2.29 -9.90
N ASN A 237 -6.87 -1.50 -10.88
CA ASN A 237 -6.12 -2.01 -12.03
C ASN A 237 -6.86 -3.13 -12.79
N GLY A 238 -8.19 -2.97 -12.94
CA GLY A 238 -9.05 -3.96 -13.60
C GLY A 238 -9.36 -5.21 -12.76
N LYS A 239 -8.99 -5.22 -11.48
CA LYS A 239 -9.23 -6.32 -10.54
C LYS A 239 -10.27 -5.96 -9.49
N ILE A 240 -10.95 -6.98 -8.97
CA ILE A 240 -11.83 -6.86 -7.80
C ILE A 240 -10.96 -6.72 -6.54
N GLY A 241 -11.22 -5.71 -5.72
CA GLY A 241 -10.61 -5.52 -4.41
C GLY A 241 -11.67 -5.38 -3.31
N CYS A 242 -11.26 -5.28 -2.05
CA CYS A 242 -12.19 -5.01 -0.95
C CYS A 242 -13.03 -3.74 -1.21
N GLY A 243 -12.40 -2.73 -1.81
CA GLY A 243 -13.03 -1.45 -2.12
C GLY A 243 -14.03 -1.46 -3.28
N THR A 244 -14.11 -2.57 -4.03
CA THR A 244 -15.10 -2.73 -5.10
C THR A 244 -16.50 -2.86 -4.52
N CYS A 245 -16.62 -3.56 -3.39
CA CYS A 245 -17.89 -3.80 -2.71
C CYS A 245 -18.06 -2.95 -1.46
N HIS A 246 -16.97 -2.51 -0.83
CA HIS A 246 -17.00 -1.72 0.40
C HIS A 246 -16.43 -0.31 0.22
N ASN A 247 -17.09 0.66 0.83
CA ASN A 247 -16.61 2.01 0.99
C ASN A 247 -16.76 2.39 2.47
N VAL A 248 -15.64 2.61 3.16
CA VAL A 248 -15.61 2.92 4.61
C VAL A 248 -16.36 4.19 5.00
N TYR A 249 -16.69 5.06 4.04
CA TYR A 249 -17.52 6.26 4.24
C TYR A 249 -18.97 6.11 3.77
N SER A 250 -19.34 4.93 3.26
CA SER A 250 -20.71 4.68 2.86
C SER A 250 -21.63 4.67 4.08
N LYS A 251 -22.83 5.25 3.91
CA LYS A 251 -23.91 5.17 4.88
C LYS A 251 -24.73 3.88 4.75
N GLU A 252 -24.42 3.05 3.76
CA GLU A 252 -25.06 1.75 3.57
C GLU A 252 -24.67 0.77 4.67
N LYS A 253 -25.57 -0.17 4.95
CA LYS A 253 -25.31 -1.25 5.92
C LYS A 253 -24.05 -2.01 5.51
N TYR A 254 -23.18 -2.34 6.47
CA TYR A 254 -21.90 -3.01 6.24
C TYR A 254 -20.94 -2.23 5.33
N MET A 255 -21.10 -0.91 5.26
CA MET A 255 -20.24 -0.02 4.46
C MET A 255 -20.21 -0.41 2.99
N LEU A 256 -21.31 -0.91 2.44
CA LEU A 256 -21.32 -1.32 1.06
C LEU A 256 -21.23 -0.10 0.14
N ALA A 257 -20.49 -0.21 -0.96
CA ALA A 257 -20.39 0.84 -1.96
C ALA A 257 -21.77 1.19 -2.55
N ILE A 258 -22.67 0.20 -2.62
CA ILE A 258 -24.07 0.32 -3.02
C ILE A 258 -24.91 -0.62 -2.14
N GLY A 259 -26.14 -0.23 -1.81
CA GLY A 259 -27.06 -1.05 -1.01
C GLY A 259 -27.35 -2.42 -1.65
N ASN A 260 -27.25 -3.50 -0.86
CA ASN A 260 -27.44 -4.88 -1.35
C ASN A 260 -28.89 -5.40 -1.27
N ARG A 261 -29.89 -4.52 -1.34
CA ARG A 261 -31.30 -4.93 -1.34
C ARG A 261 -31.57 -5.77 -2.59
N ARG A 262 -32.13 -6.99 -2.43
CA ARG A 262 -32.40 -7.94 -3.54
C ARG A 262 -31.16 -8.26 -4.38
N SER A 263 -30.00 -8.41 -3.75
CA SER A 263 -28.71 -8.65 -4.42
C SER A 263 -28.24 -7.51 -5.30
N GLY A 264 -28.73 -6.28 -5.07
CA GLY A 264 -28.46 -5.11 -5.90
C GLY A 264 -26.97 -4.83 -6.09
N LEU A 265 -26.11 -5.13 -5.10
CA LEU A 265 -24.67 -4.96 -5.22
C LEU A 265 -24.05 -6.01 -6.16
N CYS A 266 -24.39 -7.29 -5.95
CA CYS A 266 -23.86 -8.40 -6.75
C CYS A 266 -24.23 -8.26 -8.22
N LEU A 267 -25.46 -7.82 -8.48
CA LEU A 267 -26.02 -7.63 -9.82
C LEU A 267 -25.47 -6.41 -10.56
N GLN A 268 -24.59 -5.61 -9.94
CA GLN A 268 -23.83 -4.62 -10.71
C GLN A 268 -22.82 -5.28 -11.63
N CYS A 269 -22.26 -6.40 -11.17
CA CYS A 269 -21.26 -7.16 -11.91
C CYS A 269 -21.85 -8.39 -12.59
N HIS A 270 -22.82 -9.06 -11.96
CA HIS A 270 -23.36 -10.33 -12.42
C HIS A 270 -24.68 -10.18 -13.19
N ILE A 271 -24.82 -10.93 -14.27
CA ILE A 271 -26.08 -11.12 -14.99
C ILE A 271 -26.84 -12.27 -14.30
N LYS A 272 -28.16 -12.11 -14.19
CA LYS A 272 -29.05 -13.08 -13.53
C LYS A 272 -29.49 -14.20 -14.47
#